data_AF-A0A0C9ZKG1-F1
#
_entry.id   AF-A0A0C9ZKG1-F1
#
_cell.length_a   1.000
_cell.length_b   1.000
_cell.length_c   1.000
_cell.angle_alpha   90.00
_cell.angle_beta   90.00
_cell.angle_gamma   90.00
#
_symmetry.space_group_name_H-M   'P 1'
#
loop_
_entity.id
_entity.type
_entity.pdbx_description
1 polymer ?
#
loop_
_entity_poly.entity_id
_entity_poly.type
_entity_poly.pdbx_seq_one_letter_code
_entity_poly.pdbx_strand_id
1 'polypeptide(L)'
;LLTWCNTYPDTWIKLFSDSHQEGVNKGWQHQQMSMQQEVYFQQVADAVFSHDHDQHIRQLYTQYPSLFIKPIKSCFQSYLTSHFSLCKKYNEANKTLGSTGAGLTIEELKDKPEMNKILVNFLWWADLHSFWRTNLLYNTVFSMADPRQDFAAGAQQYF
;
A
#
# COMPACT_ATOMS: atom_id res chain seq x y z
N LEU A 1 -2.83 -9.53 -8.18
CA LEU A 1 -3.26 -8.22 -7.62
C LEU A 1 -2.06 -7.32 -7.33
N LEU A 2 -1.18 -7.66 -6.37
CA LEU A 2 0.00 -6.85 -6.02
C LEU A 2 0.94 -6.58 -7.21
N THR A 3 1.28 -7.61 -8.00
CA THR A 3 2.07 -7.43 -9.23
C THR A 3 1.42 -6.48 -10.23
N TRP A 4 0.10 -6.56 -10.37
CA TRP A 4 -0.66 -5.65 -11.23
C TRP A 4 -0.69 -4.22 -10.66
N CYS A 5 -0.85 -4.08 -9.35
CA CYS A 5 -0.78 -2.80 -8.65
C CYS A 5 0.59 -2.12 -8.78
N ASN A 6 1.68 -2.90 -8.75
CA ASN A 6 3.03 -2.40 -8.99
C ASN A 6 3.23 -1.95 -10.46
N THR A 7 2.52 -2.56 -11.42
CA THR A 7 2.48 -2.12 -12.82
C THR A 7 1.62 -0.88 -13.04
N TYR A 8 0.62 -0.62 -12.18
CA TYR A 8 -0.32 0.50 -12.29
C TYR A 8 -0.43 1.29 -10.97
N PRO A 9 0.62 2.07 -10.61
CA PRO A 9 0.72 2.75 -9.31
C PRO A 9 -0.40 3.78 -9.09
N ASP A 10 -0.85 4.47 -10.13
CA ASP A 10 -1.97 5.41 -10.05
C ASP A 10 -3.28 4.73 -9.67
N THR A 11 -3.47 3.48 -10.11
CA THR A 11 -4.64 2.69 -9.78
C THR A 11 -4.60 2.20 -8.34
N TRP A 12 -3.39 1.97 -7.80
CA TRP A 12 -3.18 1.65 -6.40
C TRP A 12 -3.59 2.80 -5.48
N ILE A 13 -3.19 4.03 -5.81
CA ILE A 13 -3.61 5.23 -5.07
C ILE A 13 -5.14 5.37 -5.10
N LYS A 14 -5.80 5.12 -6.24
CA LYS A 14 -7.26 5.24 -6.34
C LYS A 14 -8.05 4.11 -5.67
N LEU A 15 -7.44 2.93 -5.57
CA LEU A 15 -8.02 1.77 -4.90
C LEU A 15 -7.85 1.82 -3.37
N PHE A 16 -6.75 2.41 -2.88
CA PHE A 16 -6.35 2.39 -1.46
C PHE A 16 -6.32 3.76 -0.78
N SER A 17 -6.41 4.88 -1.49
CA SER A 17 -6.65 6.17 -0.84
C SER A 17 -8.07 6.22 -0.31
N ASP A 18 -8.18 6.34 1.01
CA ASP A 18 -9.43 6.72 1.64
C ASP A 18 -9.91 8.07 1.09
N SER A 19 -11.21 8.15 0.79
CA SER A 19 -11.91 9.26 0.11
C SER A 19 -11.80 10.64 0.78
N HIS A 20 -11.13 10.74 1.93
CA HIS A 20 -11.08 11.96 2.73
C HIS A 20 -10.21 13.07 2.12
N GLN A 21 -9.18 12.77 1.32
CA GLN A 21 -8.40 13.85 0.67
C GLN A 21 -9.05 14.40 -0.62
N GLU A 22 -9.81 13.60 -1.36
CA GLU A 22 -10.50 14.09 -2.57
C GLU A 22 -11.82 14.80 -2.25
N GLY A 23 -12.55 14.37 -1.21
CA GLY A 23 -13.82 14.97 -0.81
C GLY A 23 -13.73 16.42 -0.30
N VAL A 24 -12.55 16.87 0.14
CA VAL A 24 -12.34 18.25 0.60
C VAL A 24 -12.05 19.21 -0.56
N ASN A 25 -11.47 18.72 -1.66
CA ASN A 25 -11.06 19.58 -2.78
C ASN A 25 -12.02 19.57 -3.99
N LYS A 26 -12.88 18.56 -4.12
CA LYS A 26 -14.00 18.57 -5.07
C LYS A 26 -15.16 17.85 -4.40
N GLY A 27 -16.36 18.44 -4.40
CA GLY A 27 -17.56 17.88 -3.76
C GLY A 27 -18.05 16.57 -4.39
N TRP A 28 -17.22 15.53 -4.40
CA TRP A 28 -17.46 14.22 -4.96
C TRP A 28 -18.20 13.39 -3.92
N GLN A 29 -19.45 13.07 -4.24
CA GLN A 29 -20.30 12.26 -3.36
C GLN A 29 -19.80 10.81 -3.33
N HIS A 30 -19.93 10.17 -2.16
CA HIS A 30 -19.46 8.82 -1.88
C HIS A 30 -19.94 7.74 -2.88
N GLN A 31 -21.08 7.95 -3.55
CA GLN A 31 -21.62 7.08 -4.60
C GLN A 31 -20.82 7.13 -5.91
N GLN A 32 -20.23 8.28 -6.24
CA GLN A 32 -19.44 8.45 -7.45
C GLN A 32 -18.09 7.71 -7.33
N MET A 33 -17.51 7.70 -6.12
CA MET A 33 -16.31 6.91 -5.81
C MET A 33 -16.59 5.40 -5.84
N SER A 34 -17.76 4.94 -5.37
CA SER A 34 -18.09 3.51 -5.43
C SER A 34 -18.27 3.02 -6.87
N MET A 35 -18.86 3.83 -7.76
CA MET A 35 -18.95 3.49 -9.19
C MET A 35 -17.56 3.42 -9.84
N GLN A 36 -16.66 4.34 -9.52
CA GLN A 36 -15.29 4.31 -10.05
C GLN A 36 -14.50 3.10 -9.55
N GLN A 37 -14.68 2.70 -8.29
CA GLN A 37 -14.07 1.48 -7.74
C GLN A 37 -14.52 0.21 -8.46
N GLU A 38 -15.78 0.11 -8.85
CA GLU A 38 -16.27 -1.05 -9.62
C GLU A 38 -15.60 -1.16 -10.99
N VAL A 39 -15.31 -0.03 -11.65
CA VAL A 39 -14.55 -0.02 -12.91
C VAL A 39 -13.13 -0.54 -12.69
N TYR A 40 -12.47 -0.18 -11.59
CA TYR A 40 -11.14 -0.70 -11.28
C TYR A 40 -11.14 -2.20 -10.96
N PHE A 41 -12.15 -2.71 -10.26
CA PHE A 41 -12.26 -4.15 -10.02
C PHE A 41 -12.48 -4.94 -11.30
N GLN A 42 -13.26 -4.39 -12.23
CA GLN A 42 -13.40 -4.95 -13.57
C GLN A 42 -12.05 -5.00 -14.29
N GLN A 43 -11.30 -3.88 -14.32
CA GLN A 43 -9.99 -3.83 -14.98
C GLN A 43 -8.97 -4.81 -14.38
N VAL A 44 -8.97 -4.96 -13.05
CA VAL A 44 -8.14 -5.98 -12.37
C VAL A 44 -8.55 -7.37 -12.82
N ALA A 45 -9.85 -7.66 -12.82
CA ALA A 45 -10.37 -8.96 -13.23
C ALA A 45 -10.01 -9.25 -14.70
N ASP A 46 -10.13 -8.25 -15.58
CA ASP A 46 -9.79 -8.38 -16.99
C ASP A 46 -8.30 -8.70 -17.15
N ALA A 47 -7.42 -7.97 -16.47
CA ALA A 47 -5.99 -8.17 -16.58
C ALA A 47 -5.52 -9.53 -16.04
N VAL A 48 -6.18 -10.05 -15.00
CA VAL A 48 -5.82 -11.34 -14.37
C VAL A 48 -6.42 -12.51 -15.15
N PHE A 49 -7.71 -12.47 -15.46
CA PHE A 49 -8.44 -13.65 -15.93
C PHE A 49 -8.59 -13.73 -17.46
N SER A 50 -8.49 -12.61 -18.19
CA SER A 50 -8.58 -12.65 -19.66
C SER A 50 -7.36 -13.31 -20.30
N HIS A 51 -6.21 -13.25 -19.61
CA HIS A 51 -4.94 -13.78 -20.05
C HIS A 51 -4.44 -14.92 -19.16
N ASP A 52 -5.33 -15.54 -18.38
CA ASP A 52 -4.98 -16.66 -17.50
C ASP A 52 -4.37 -17.81 -18.33
N HIS A 53 -3.41 -18.54 -17.77
CA HIS A 53 -2.80 -19.67 -18.47
C HIS A 53 -3.78 -20.81 -18.68
N ASP A 54 -4.75 -20.98 -17.78
CA ASP A 54 -5.81 -21.99 -17.88
C ASP A 54 -6.92 -21.52 -18.83
N GLN A 55 -7.09 -22.26 -19.92
CA GLN A 55 -8.13 -21.99 -20.92
C GLN A 55 -9.55 -22.07 -20.35
N HIS A 56 -9.80 -22.97 -19.40
CA HIS A 56 -11.10 -23.12 -18.77
C HIS A 56 -11.44 -21.89 -17.92
N ILE A 57 -10.45 -21.35 -17.19
CA ILE A 57 -10.61 -20.11 -16.41
C ILE A 57 -10.89 -18.92 -17.34
N ARG A 58 -10.17 -18.78 -18.45
CA ARG A 58 -10.43 -17.73 -19.45
C ARG A 58 -11.85 -17.80 -20.03
N GLN A 59 -12.30 -18.99 -20.39
CA GLN A 59 -13.65 -19.20 -20.95
C GLN A 59 -14.74 -18.90 -19.91
N LEU A 60 -14.55 -19.38 -18.68
CA LEU A 60 -15.49 -19.14 -17.59
C LEU A 60 -15.58 -17.65 -17.24
N TYR A 61 -14.45 -16.94 -17.28
CA TYR A 61 -14.41 -15.50 -17.10
C TYR A 61 -15.14 -14.74 -18.21
N THR A 62 -14.89 -15.12 -19.47
CA THR A 62 -15.55 -14.51 -20.64
C THR A 62 -17.07 -14.68 -20.56
N GLN A 63 -17.53 -15.84 -20.10
CA GLN A 63 -18.95 -16.17 -20.02
C GLN A 63 -19.62 -15.54 -18.79
N TYR A 64 -18.90 -15.42 -17.67
CA TYR A 64 -19.45 -14.98 -16.39
C TYR A 64 -18.51 -14.04 -15.62
N PRO A 65 -18.20 -12.84 -16.13
CA PRO A 65 -17.20 -11.96 -15.52
C PRO A 65 -17.57 -11.53 -14.09
N SER A 66 -18.87 -11.40 -13.81
CA SER A 66 -19.39 -11.02 -12.48
C SER A 66 -19.08 -12.06 -11.37
N LEU A 67 -18.87 -13.33 -11.72
CA LEU A 67 -18.47 -14.38 -10.76
C LEU A 67 -17.05 -14.19 -10.24
N PHE A 68 -16.20 -13.47 -10.98
CA PHE A 68 -14.79 -13.23 -10.64
C PHE A 68 -14.59 -11.86 -9.99
N ILE A 69 -15.39 -10.88 -10.39
CA ILE A 69 -15.34 -9.52 -9.83
C ILE A 69 -15.82 -9.50 -8.37
N LYS A 70 -16.86 -10.29 -8.03
CA LYS A 70 -17.39 -10.36 -6.66
C LYS A 70 -16.34 -10.85 -5.64
N PRO A 71 -15.62 -11.97 -5.87
CA PRO A 71 -14.49 -12.37 -5.03
C PRO A 71 -13.41 -11.31 -4.93
N ILE A 72 -13.01 -10.67 -6.04
CA ILE A 72 -12.02 -9.58 -6.02
C ILE A 72 -12.48 -8.45 -5.11
N LYS A 73 -13.73 -7.99 -5.27
CA LYS A 73 -14.33 -6.93 -4.46
C LYS A 73 -14.40 -7.31 -2.99
N SER A 74 -14.78 -8.56 -2.68
CA SER A 74 -14.83 -9.07 -1.31
C SER A 74 -13.45 -9.16 -0.67
N CYS A 75 -12.44 -9.64 -1.40
CA CYS A 75 -11.05 -9.59 -0.96
C CYS A 75 -10.64 -8.15 -0.70
N PHE A 76 -10.93 -7.23 -1.62
CA PHE A 76 -10.59 -5.82 -1.45
C PHE A 76 -11.27 -5.16 -0.25
N GLN A 77 -12.56 -5.43 -0.01
CA GLN A 77 -13.27 -4.95 1.17
C GLN A 77 -12.74 -5.58 2.46
N SER A 78 -12.32 -6.84 2.42
CA SER A 78 -11.59 -7.47 3.52
C SER A 78 -10.25 -6.76 3.77
N TYR A 79 -9.53 -6.38 2.70
CA TYR A 79 -8.31 -5.57 2.76
C TYR A 79 -8.57 -4.15 3.29
N LEU A 80 -9.67 -3.50 2.91
CA LEU A 80 -10.07 -2.17 3.39
C LEU A 80 -10.53 -2.20 4.85
N THR A 81 -11.21 -3.26 5.29
CA THR A 81 -11.53 -3.47 6.71
C THR A 81 -10.25 -3.80 7.50
N SER A 82 -9.36 -4.55 6.86
CA SER A 82 -7.99 -4.74 7.28
C SER A 82 -7.14 -3.48 7.09
N HIS A 83 -7.61 -2.38 6.50
CA HIS A 83 -6.77 -1.20 6.26
C HIS A 83 -6.33 -0.60 7.59
N PHE A 84 -7.26 -0.50 8.54
CA PHE A 84 -6.92 -0.14 9.91
C PHE A 84 -5.91 -1.12 10.53
N SER A 85 -6.08 -2.42 10.29
CA SER A 85 -5.14 -3.46 10.74
C SER A 85 -3.78 -3.40 10.03
N LEU A 86 -3.74 -3.04 8.75
CA LEU A 86 -2.56 -2.94 7.89
C LEU A 86 -1.78 -1.69 8.23
N CYS A 87 -2.44 -0.55 8.39
CA CYS A 87 -1.84 0.66 8.92
C CYS A 87 -1.23 0.40 10.31
N LYS A 88 -1.94 -0.31 11.19
CA LYS A 88 -1.41 -0.68 12.50
C LYS A 88 -0.17 -1.58 12.39
N LYS A 89 -0.25 -2.68 11.62
CA LYS A 89 0.87 -3.61 11.40
C LYS A 89 2.06 -2.94 10.72
N TYR A 90 1.81 -2.07 9.76
CA TYR A 90 2.83 -1.27 9.09
C TYR A 90 3.54 -0.33 10.06
N ASN A 91 2.79 0.39 10.90
CA ASN A 91 3.40 1.25 11.91
C ASN A 91 4.11 0.44 13.01
N GLU A 92 3.62 -0.75 13.38
CA GLU A 92 4.31 -1.67 14.28
C GLU A 92 5.65 -2.17 13.69
N ALA A 93 5.67 -2.48 12.40
CA ALA A 93 6.89 -2.79 11.68
C ALA A 93 7.85 -1.58 11.64
N ASN A 94 7.34 -0.38 11.33
CA ASN A 94 8.16 0.84 11.29
C ASN A 94 8.73 1.22 12.65
N LYS A 95 8.07 0.89 13.77
CA LYS A 95 8.66 1.05 15.11
C LYS A 95 9.94 0.23 15.28
N THR A 96 10.08 -0.90 14.59
CA THR A 96 11.32 -1.69 14.59
C THR A 96 12.46 -0.95 13.88
N LEU A 97 12.16 -0.08 12.92
CA LEU A 97 13.15 0.75 12.21
C LEU A 97 13.51 2.04 12.95
N GLY A 98 12.67 2.48 13.89
CA GLY A 98 12.78 3.79 14.54
C GLY A 98 12.42 4.94 13.59
N SER A 99 12.36 6.18 14.11
CA SER A 99 11.95 7.37 13.36
C SER A 99 12.86 7.67 12.17
N THR A 100 14.18 7.53 12.36
CA THR A 100 15.20 7.73 11.31
C THR A 100 15.12 6.66 10.22
N GLY A 101 14.80 5.41 10.59
CA GLY A 101 14.71 4.30 9.65
C GLY A 101 13.39 4.22 8.90
N ALA A 102 12.29 4.68 9.50
CA ALA A 102 10.95 4.65 8.91
C ALA A 102 10.78 5.53 7.66
N GLY A 103 11.74 6.41 7.35
CA GLY A 103 11.75 7.25 6.15
C GLY A 103 12.68 6.78 5.04
N LEU A 104 13.53 5.78 5.29
CA LEU A 104 14.55 5.32 4.36
C LEU A 104 13.95 4.46 3.25
N THR A 105 14.55 4.46 2.06
CA THR A 105 14.12 3.56 0.97
C THR A 105 14.42 2.10 1.30
N ILE A 106 13.81 1.19 0.55
CA ILE A 106 14.11 -0.25 0.67
C ILE A 106 15.59 -0.52 0.41
N GLU A 107 16.19 0.17 -0.56
CA GLU A 107 17.62 0.05 -0.89
C GLU A 107 18.53 0.54 0.23
N GLU A 108 18.14 1.61 0.94
CA GLU A 108 18.87 2.12 2.11
C GLU A 108 18.73 1.20 3.34
N LEU A 109 17.68 0.38 3.38
CA LEU A 109 17.39 -0.54 4.47
C LEU A 109 17.90 -1.96 4.22
N LYS A 110 18.26 -2.33 2.99
CA LYS A 110 18.56 -3.72 2.58
C LYS A 110 19.61 -4.44 3.46
N ASP A 111 20.58 -3.70 3.99
CA ASP A 111 21.68 -4.23 4.79
C ASP A 111 21.40 -4.19 6.31
N LYS A 112 20.22 -3.71 6.71
CA LYS A 112 19.81 -3.62 8.11
C LYS A 112 19.22 -4.95 8.61
N PRO A 113 19.67 -5.49 9.76
CA PRO A 113 19.15 -6.74 10.30
C PRO A 113 17.64 -6.67 10.63
N GLU A 114 17.14 -5.47 10.92
CA GLU A 114 15.72 -5.19 11.19
C GLU A 114 14.84 -5.54 9.99
N MET A 115 15.34 -5.41 8.76
CA MET A 115 14.59 -5.72 7.54
C MET A 115 14.20 -7.19 7.47
N ASN A 116 15.12 -8.09 7.82
CA ASN A 116 14.83 -9.53 7.83
C ASN A 116 13.72 -9.85 8.82
N LYS A 117 13.74 -9.23 10.02
CA LYS A 117 12.70 -9.41 11.02
C LYS A 117 11.34 -8.87 10.55
N ILE A 118 11.33 -7.73 9.86
CA ILE A 118 10.10 -7.15 9.32
C ILE A 118 9.52 -8.03 8.22
N LEU A 119 10.33 -8.46 7.25
CA LEU A 119 9.87 -9.24 6.11
C LEU A 119 9.39 -10.64 6.50
N VAL A 120 10.00 -11.26 7.53
CA VAL A 120 9.52 -12.54 8.08
C VAL A 120 8.14 -12.42 8.72
N ASN A 121 7.87 -11.31 9.42
CA ASN A 121 6.61 -11.12 10.15
C ASN A 121 5.53 -10.42 9.31
N PHE A 122 5.94 -9.66 8.29
CA PHE A 122 5.06 -8.87 7.45
C PHE A 122 5.62 -8.74 6.03
N LEU A 123 5.41 -9.79 5.23
CA LEU A 123 5.94 -9.91 3.87
C LEU A 123 5.53 -8.76 2.95
N TRP A 124 4.36 -8.13 3.18
CA TRP A 124 3.83 -7.03 2.36
C TRP A 124 4.37 -5.65 2.75
N TRP A 125 5.25 -5.58 3.75
CA TRP A 125 5.77 -4.32 4.23
C TRP A 125 6.46 -3.52 3.12
N ALA A 126 7.30 -4.17 2.29
CA ALA A 126 8.07 -3.50 1.24
C ALA A 126 7.17 -2.85 0.16
N ASP A 127 6.16 -3.59 -0.31
CA ASP A 127 5.19 -3.06 -1.28
C ASP A 127 4.45 -1.85 -0.69
N LEU A 128 3.95 -1.94 0.55
CA LEU A 128 3.27 -0.82 1.22
C LEU A 128 4.20 0.36 1.45
N HIS A 129 5.43 0.10 1.89
CA HIS A 129 6.42 1.13 2.22
C HIS A 129 6.76 1.98 1.00
N SER A 130 6.85 1.39 -0.18
CA SER A 130 7.12 2.12 -1.44
C SER A 130 6.15 3.29 -1.67
N PHE A 131 4.93 3.19 -1.17
CA PHE A 131 3.91 4.21 -1.33
C PHE A 131 3.62 5.01 -0.05
N TRP A 132 3.68 4.36 1.12
CA TRP A 132 3.29 4.98 2.38
C TRP A 132 4.44 5.69 3.10
N ARG A 133 5.69 5.43 2.71
CA ARG A 133 6.89 5.93 3.41
C ARG A 133 6.85 7.42 3.72
N THR A 134 6.46 8.26 2.77
CA THR A 134 6.43 9.73 2.92
C THR A 134 5.07 10.29 3.32
N ASN A 135 4.05 9.44 3.45
CA ASN A 135 2.70 9.89 3.78
C ASN A 135 2.45 9.77 5.28
N LEU A 136 2.43 10.91 5.99
CA LEU A 136 2.25 10.96 7.45
C LEU A 136 0.90 10.42 7.94
N LEU A 137 -0.11 10.30 7.08
CA LEU A 137 -1.37 9.62 7.43
C LEU A 137 -1.16 8.12 7.67
N TYR A 138 -0.19 7.53 6.98
CA TYR A 138 0.08 6.09 7.00
C TYR A 138 1.35 5.73 7.76
N ASN A 139 2.36 6.60 7.71
CA ASN A 139 3.63 6.43 8.39
C ASN A 139 3.77 7.44 9.54
N THR A 140 3.18 7.09 10.67
CA THR A 140 3.16 7.94 11.87
C THR A 140 4.48 7.90 12.65
N VAL A 141 5.33 6.91 12.37
CA VAL A 141 6.66 6.76 12.97
C VAL A 141 7.68 7.66 12.28
N PHE A 142 7.46 7.95 10.99
CA PHE A 142 8.32 8.86 10.24
C PHE A 142 8.18 10.30 10.73
N SER A 143 9.31 10.95 10.92
CA SER A 143 9.40 12.38 11.22
C SER A 143 10.02 13.09 10.02
N MET A 144 9.53 14.28 9.67
CA MET A 144 10.16 15.13 8.65
C MET A 144 11.47 15.77 9.12
N ALA A 145 11.88 15.54 10.38
CA ALA A 145 13.23 15.88 10.83
C ALA A 145 14.22 15.11 9.96
N ASP A 146 15.15 15.81 9.31
CA ASP A 146 16.11 15.22 8.40
C ASP A 146 16.88 14.10 9.13
N PRO A 147 16.79 12.84 8.68
CA PRO A 147 17.53 11.74 9.32
C PRO A 147 19.06 11.92 9.24
N ARG A 148 19.55 12.87 8.43
CA ARG A 148 20.96 13.30 8.37
C ARG A 148 21.31 14.44 9.32
N GLN A 149 20.33 15.06 9.97
CA GLN A 149 20.55 15.99 11.07
C GLN A 149 20.70 15.19 12.38
N ASP A 150 21.71 14.34 12.41
CA ASP A 150 22.15 13.73 13.65
C ASP A 150 22.83 14.84 14.47
N PHE A 151 22.10 15.42 15.43
CA PHE A 151 22.64 16.42 16.36
C PHE A 151 23.72 15.85 17.30
N ALA A 152 24.08 14.57 17.16
CA ALA A 152 25.16 13.93 17.91
C ALA A 152 26.56 14.54 17.64
N ALA A 153 26.78 15.24 16.51
CA ALA A 153 28.08 15.84 16.19
C ALA A 153 28.41 17.14 16.97
N GLY A 154 27.47 17.72 17.72
CA GLY A 154 27.66 19.03 18.37
C GLY A 154 28.17 19.00 19.81
N ALA A 155 28.20 17.83 20.47
CA ALA A 155 28.44 17.76 21.92
C ALA A 155 29.91 17.59 22.35
N GLN A 156 30.87 17.57 21.42
CA GLN A 156 32.30 17.41 21.73
C GLN A 156 33.14 18.69 21.65
N GLN A 157 32.55 19.87 21.45
CA GLN A 157 33.29 21.14 21.42
C GLN A 157 33.18 21.99 22.69
N TYR A 158 32.57 21.49 23.77
CA TYR A 158 32.38 22.26 25.01
C TYR A 158 32.84 21.60 26.31
N PHE A 159 33.71 20.58 26.24
CA PHE A 159 34.44 20.10 27.41
C PHE A 159 35.92 19.91 27.10
#